data_AF-A0A8T4MG09-F1
#
_entry.id   AF-A0A8T4MG09-F1
#
_cell.length_a   1.000
_cell.length_b   1.000
_cell.length_c   1.000
_cell.angle_alpha   90.00
_cell.angle_beta   90.00
_cell.angle_gamma   90.00
#
_symmetry.space_group_name_H-M   'P 1'
#
loop_
_entity.id
_entity.type
_entity.pdbx_description
1 polymer ?
#
loop_
_entity_poly.entity_id
_entity_poly.type
_entity_poly.pdbx_seq_one_letter_code
_entity_poly.pdbx_strand_id
1 'polypeptide(L)'
;MVKKKAAKEEDSKGMSLDDAFADDDDVEYAKSKPAKKLEKKVEKVESSNEEVTISVKGSKPIGNLKKGDKIKVDGLTLEVDAQVILIDHGTTKEMAVECFDPKTDKDYQVRYFDDQVDTSVEVYSLEEIVYSRMRVKKIEW
;
A
#
# COMPACT_ATOMS: atom_id res chain seq x y z
N MET A 1 13.52 51.35 -43.11
CA MET A 1 14.57 51.82 -42.18
C MET A 1 14.30 51.17 -40.83
N VAL A 2 15.31 50.49 -40.30
CA VAL A 2 15.26 49.53 -39.18
C VAL A 2 15.35 50.25 -37.83
N LYS A 3 14.71 49.72 -36.78
CA LYS A 3 15.19 49.54 -35.38
C LYS A 3 13.99 49.17 -34.47
N LYS A 4 13.70 47.89 -34.22
CA LYS A 4 14.26 46.93 -33.23
C LYS A 4 14.22 47.39 -31.76
N LYS A 5 13.45 46.60 -30.99
CA LYS A 5 13.37 46.40 -29.53
C LYS A 5 14.71 46.48 -28.80
N ALA A 6 14.68 46.94 -27.55
CA ALA A 6 15.55 46.48 -26.48
C ALA A 6 14.73 46.39 -25.17
N ALA A 7 14.45 45.17 -24.72
CA ALA A 7 14.06 44.86 -23.36
C ALA A 7 15.35 44.67 -22.55
N LYS A 8 15.40 45.21 -21.33
CA LYS A 8 16.57 45.16 -20.46
C LYS A 8 16.46 43.95 -19.52
N GLU A 9 17.54 43.18 -19.51
CA GLU A 9 17.81 41.95 -18.77
C GLU A 9 17.65 42.05 -17.26
N GLU A 10 17.35 40.89 -16.70
CA GLU A 10 17.29 40.49 -15.30
C GLU A 10 18.70 40.36 -14.72
N ASP A 11 18.95 40.95 -13.55
CA ASP A 11 20.16 40.72 -12.76
C ASP A 11 19.88 39.57 -11.77
N SER A 12 19.98 38.32 -12.27
CA SER A 12 19.98 37.13 -11.42
C SER A 12 21.37 36.96 -10.81
N LYS A 13 21.61 37.61 -9.66
CA LYS A 13 22.78 37.35 -8.83
C LYS A 13 22.60 36.01 -8.11
N GLY A 14 22.71 34.92 -8.85
CA GLY A 14 22.72 33.56 -8.33
C GLY A 14 24.03 33.33 -7.57
N MET A 15 23.92 33.11 -6.26
CA MET A 15 25.02 32.55 -5.47
C MET A 15 25.24 31.11 -5.94
N SER A 16 26.48 30.79 -6.34
CA SER A 16 26.88 29.43 -6.73
C SER A 16 26.88 28.51 -5.52
N LEU A 17 26.27 27.33 -5.70
CA LEU A 17 26.11 26.29 -4.69
C LEU A 17 27.44 25.72 -4.15
N ASP A 18 28.53 25.88 -4.91
CA ASP A 18 29.88 25.44 -4.52
C ASP A 18 30.49 26.26 -3.35
N ASP A 19 29.99 27.46 -3.07
CA ASP A 19 30.54 28.32 -2.01
C ASP A 19 29.89 28.07 -0.63
N ALA A 20 28.87 27.21 -0.56
CA ALA A 20 28.12 26.92 0.67
C ALA A 20 28.65 25.69 1.44
N PHE A 21 29.64 24.96 0.90
CA PHE A 21 30.12 23.69 1.47
C PHE A 21 31.62 23.68 1.80
N ALA A 22 32.32 24.81 1.69
CA ALA A 22 33.77 24.87 1.90
C ALA A 22 34.21 25.14 3.35
N ASP A 23 33.30 25.29 4.31
CA ASP A 23 33.61 25.74 5.68
C ASP A 23 32.98 24.87 6.80
N ASP A 24 32.72 23.58 6.54
CA ASP A 24 32.14 22.67 7.55
C ASP A 24 32.98 21.40 7.78
N ASP A 25 34.30 21.49 7.58
CA ASP A 25 35.26 20.39 7.82
C ASP A 25 35.91 20.46 9.22
N ASP A 26 35.28 21.14 10.20
CA ASP A 26 35.81 21.22 11.56
C ASP A 26 34.73 21.06 12.66
N VAL A 27 33.72 20.22 12.39
CA VAL A 27 32.76 19.80 13.43
C VAL A 27 33.19 18.45 13.99
N GLU A 28 33.90 18.46 15.12
CA GLU A 28 34.17 17.27 15.92
C GLU A 28 32.85 16.60 16.35
N TYR A 29 32.46 15.54 15.64
CA TYR A 29 31.35 14.68 16.03
C TYR A 29 31.68 13.97 17.35
N ALA A 30 31.06 14.43 18.44
CA ALA A 30 31.13 13.77 19.73
C ALA A 30 30.68 12.29 19.59
N LYS A 31 31.55 11.36 19.99
CA LYS A 31 31.26 9.91 20.02
C LYS A 31 29.99 9.63 20.81
N SER A 32 28.92 9.32 20.09
CA SER A 32 27.64 8.87 20.65
C SER A 32 27.82 7.60 21.50
N LYS A 33 27.33 7.63 22.74
CA LYS A 33 27.31 6.49 23.67
C LYS A 33 26.52 5.31 23.07
N PRO A 34 26.90 4.05 23.35
CA PRO A 34 26.18 2.89 22.81
C PRO A 34 24.77 2.81 23.40
N ALA A 35 23.78 2.82 22.51
CA ALA A 35 22.37 2.65 22.86
C ALA A 35 22.16 1.28 23.51
N LYS A 36 21.53 1.32 24.70
CA LYS A 36 21.13 0.16 25.49
C LYS A 36 20.13 -0.67 24.67
N LYS A 37 20.57 -1.88 24.29
CA LYS A 37 19.82 -2.85 23.47
C LYS A 37 18.53 -3.25 24.22
N LEU A 38 17.41 -2.64 23.86
CA LEU A 38 16.09 -3.16 24.22
C LEU A 38 15.84 -4.41 23.37
N GLU A 39 15.88 -5.56 24.01
CA GLU A 39 15.45 -6.83 23.43
C GLU A 39 13.93 -6.78 23.23
N LYS A 40 13.51 -6.21 22.10
CA LYS A 40 12.16 -6.40 21.60
C LYS A 40 12.11 -7.85 21.12
N LYS A 41 11.42 -8.68 21.89
CA LYS A 41 11.03 -10.06 21.57
C LYS A 41 10.22 -10.00 20.28
N VAL A 42 10.91 -10.09 19.14
CA VAL A 42 10.27 -10.32 17.84
C VAL A 42 9.79 -11.76 17.92
N GLU A 43 8.50 -11.93 18.19
CA GLU A 43 7.83 -13.19 17.88
C GLU A 43 8.14 -13.46 16.41
N LYS A 44 8.95 -14.51 16.23
CA LYS A 44 9.26 -15.12 14.96
C LYS A 44 7.93 -15.64 14.42
N VAL A 45 7.19 -14.77 13.74
CA VAL A 45 6.07 -15.16 12.90
C VAL A 45 6.70 -16.03 11.83
N GLU A 46 6.63 -17.34 12.05
CA GLU A 46 7.05 -18.34 11.10
C GLU A 46 6.30 -18.06 9.80
N SER A 47 7.02 -17.45 8.87
CA SER A 47 6.68 -17.44 7.45
C SER A 47 6.85 -18.88 6.97
N SER A 48 5.98 -19.77 7.46
CA SER A 48 5.67 -21.03 6.81
C SER A 48 5.10 -20.66 5.45
N ASN A 49 5.99 -20.67 4.45
CA ASN A 49 5.73 -20.57 3.03
C ASN A 49 5.02 -21.86 2.57
N GLU A 50 3.89 -22.19 3.21
CA GLU A 50 2.96 -23.14 2.65
C GLU A 50 2.21 -22.39 1.56
N GLU A 51 2.37 -22.83 0.32
CA GLU A 51 1.59 -22.38 -0.83
C GLU A 51 0.12 -22.78 -0.58
N VAL A 52 -0.58 -22.00 0.25
CA VAL A 52 -2.00 -22.23 0.54
C VAL A 52 -2.75 -21.92 -0.75
N THR A 53 -3.12 -22.96 -1.49
CA THR A 53 -3.98 -22.84 -2.65
C THR A 53 -5.36 -22.37 -2.16
N ILE A 54 -5.67 -21.10 -2.41
CA ILE A 54 -6.95 -20.50 -2.01
C ILE A 54 -8.03 -21.02 -2.96
N SER A 55 -9.12 -21.58 -2.42
CA SER A 55 -10.27 -21.96 -3.22
C SER A 55 -11.17 -20.74 -3.42
N VAL A 56 -11.12 -20.19 -4.63
CA VAL A 56 -11.92 -19.05 -5.07
C VAL A 56 -13.20 -19.55 -5.75
N LYS A 57 -14.38 -19.08 -5.30
CA LYS A 57 -15.67 -19.36 -5.95
C LYS A 57 -16.48 -18.09 -6.11
N GLY A 58 -16.48 -17.52 -7.31
CA GLY A 58 -17.33 -16.38 -7.64
C GLY A 58 -18.60 -16.78 -8.38
N SER A 59 -19.75 -16.28 -7.94
CA SER A 59 -21.01 -16.34 -8.69
C SER A 59 -21.00 -15.38 -9.90
N LYS A 60 -20.16 -14.35 -9.82
CA LYS A 60 -19.93 -13.32 -10.85
C LYS A 60 -18.46 -12.86 -10.80
N PRO A 61 -17.93 -12.15 -11.80
CA PRO A 61 -16.60 -11.56 -11.72
C PRO A 61 -16.48 -10.65 -10.49
N ILE A 62 -15.38 -10.75 -9.74
CA ILE A 62 -15.13 -9.94 -8.54
C ILE A 62 -15.16 -8.43 -8.85
N GLY A 63 -14.75 -8.03 -10.06
CA GLY A 63 -14.83 -6.65 -10.57
C GLY A 63 -16.27 -6.13 -10.80
N ASN A 64 -17.28 -7.00 -10.75
CA ASN A 64 -18.69 -6.62 -10.87
C ASN A 64 -19.41 -6.64 -9.52
N LEU A 65 -18.68 -6.79 -8.42
CA LEU A 65 -19.23 -6.62 -7.08
C LEU A 65 -19.59 -5.15 -6.86
N LYS A 66 -20.77 -4.94 -6.26
CA LYS A 66 -21.31 -3.63 -5.92
C LYS A 66 -21.47 -3.55 -4.41
N LYS A 67 -21.58 -2.31 -3.93
CA LYS A 67 -21.96 -2.03 -2.55
C LYS A 67 -23.21 -2.83 -2.14
N GLY A 68 -23.12 -3.53 -1.01
CA GLY A 68 -24.16 -4.40 -0.47
C GLY A 68 -24.10 -5.87 -0.92
N ASP A 69 -23.19 -6.25 -1.83
CA ASP A 69 -22.92 -7.65 -2.12
C ASP A 69 -22.28 -8.35 -0.92
N LYS A 70 -22.41 -9.68 -0.83
CA LYS A 70 -21.90 -10.47 0.29
C LYS A 70 -20.74 -11.35 -0.14
N ILE A 71 -19.62 -11.23 0.56
CA ILE A 71 -18.45 -12.09 0.40
C ILE A 71 -18.36 -13.01 1.63
N LYS A 72 -18.10 -14.29 1.41
CA LYS A 72 -17.80 -15.26 2.46
C LYS A 72 -16.32 -15.63 2.44
N VAL A 73 -15.63 -15.34 3.53
CA VAL A 73 -14.21 -15.68 3.71
C VAL A 73 -14.11 -16.69 4.86
N ASP A 74 -13.78 -17.95 4.58
CA ASP A 74 -13.68 -19.03 5.59
C ASP A 74 -14.88 -19.13 6.55
N GLY A 75 -16.09 -18.82 6.04
CA GLY A 75 -17.33 -18.82 6.81
C GLY A 75 -17.68 -17.47 7.47
N LEU A 76 -16.76 -16.50 7.48
CA LEU A 76 -17.04 -15.11 7.83
C LEU A 76 -17.85 -14.46 6.70
N THR A 77 -19.00 -13.86 7.01
CA THR A 77 -19.83 -13.17 6.01
C THR A 77 -19.57 -11.68 6.11
N LEU A 78 -18.98 -11.13 5.06
CA LEU A 78 -18.64 -9.72 4.90
C LEU A 78 -19.58 -9.07 3.89
N GLU A 79 -19.85 -7.79 4.09
CA GLU A 79 -20.62 -6.96 3.15
C GLU A 79 -19.68 -6.02 2.42
N VAL A 80 -19.80 -5.95 1.09
CA VAL A 80 -19.01 -5.06 0.25
C VAL A 80 -19.47 -3.64 0.47
N ASP A 81 -18.54 -2.75 0.84
CA ASP A 81 -18.82 -1.31 0.91
C ASP A 81 -18.44 -0.61 -0.39
N ALA A 82 -17.19 -0.81 -0.82
CA ALA A 82 -16.63 -0.14 -1.98
C ALA A 82 -15.65 -1.05 -2.73
N GLN A 83 -15.46 -0.74 -4.01
CA GLN A 83 -14.42 -1.33 -4.84
C GLN A 83 -13.61 -0.20 -5.44
N VAL A 84 -12.30 -0.26 -5.27
CA VAL A 84 -11.36 0.78 -5.67
C VAL A 84 -10.20 0.16 -6.44
N ILE A 85 -9.63 0.93 -7.37
CA ILE A 85 -8.38 0.58 -8.04
C ILE A 85 -7.25 1.13 -7.15
N LEU A 86 -6.41 0.25 -6.61
CA LEU A 86 -5.25 0.62 -5.81
C LEU A 86 -4.14 1.17 -6.71
N ILE A 87 -3.74 0.38 -7.71
CA ILE A 87 -2.65 0.70 -8.62
C ILE A 87 -3.02 0.27 -10.03
N ASP A 88 -2.85 1.16 -11.00
CA ASP A 88 -3.02 0.87 -12.42
C ASP A 88 -1.63 0.72 -13.07
N HIS A 89 -1.26 -0.51 -13.43
CA HIS A 89 -0.01 -0.80 -14.16
C HIS A 89 -0.22 -0.78 -15.69
N GLY A 90 -1.37 -0.30 -16.16
CA GLY A 90 -1.74 -0.19 -17.57
C GLY A 90 -2.22 -1.52 -18.16
N THR A 91 -1.43 -2.58 -18.03
CA THR A 91 -1.79 -3.94 -18.49
C THR A 91 -2.53 -4.76 -17.43
N THR A 92 -2.18 -4.56 -16.16
CA THR A 92 -2.77 -5.22 -14.99
C THR A 92 -3.15 -4.15 -13.97
N LYS A 93 -4.27 -4.33 -13.28
CA LYS A 93 -4.79 -3.42 -12.27
C LYS A 93 -4.89 -4.14 -10.93
N GLU A 94 -4.26 -3.58 -9.91
CA GLU A 94 -4.48 -3.99 -8.53
C GLU A 94 -5.81 -3.37 -8.07
N MET A 95 -6.75 -4.23 -7.75
CA MET A 95 -8.08 -3.89 -7.27
C MET A 95 -8.16 -4.19 -5.77
N ALA A 96 -8.90 -3.37 -5.03
CA ALA A 96 -9.29 -3.66 -3.67
C ALA A 96 -10.81 -3.58 -3.51
N VAL A 97 -11.37 -4.53 -2.77
CA VAL A 97 -12.76 -4.53 -2.34
C VAL A 97 -12.75 -4.34 -0.83
N GLU A 98 -13.25 -3.19 -0.41
CA GLU A 98 -13.45 -2.86 0.99
C GLU A 98 -14.75 -3.53 1.44
N CYS A 99 -14.63 -4.34 2.49
CA CYS A 99 -15.73 -5.08 3.06
C CYS A 99 -15.75 -4.86 4.57
N PHE A 100 -16.91 -4.92 5.19
CA PHE A 100 -17.02 -4.88 6.65
C PHE A 100 -17.84 -6.07 7.15
N ASP A 101 -17.57 -6.48 8.38
CA ASP A 101 -18.41 -7.46 9.07
C ASP A 101 -19.54 -6.71 9.80
N PRO A 102 -20.81 -6.88 9.40
CA PRO A 102 -21.93 -6.20 10.06
C PRO A 102 -22.16 -6.64 11.51
N LYS A 103 -21.50 -7.72 11.98
CA LYS A 103 -21.59 -8.19 13.37
C LYS A 103 -20.54 -7.56 14.27
N THR A 104 -19.33 -7.37 13.75
CA THR A 104 -18.17 -6.95 14.55
C THR A 104 -17.69 -5.54 14.21
N ASP A 105 -18.28 -4.90 13.20
CA ASP A 105 -17.90 -3.57 12.68
C ASP A 105 -16.40 -3.51 12.33
N LYS A 106 -15.85 -4.66 11.94
CA LYS A 106 -14.45 -4.77 11.52
C LYS A 106 -14.36 -4.58 10.03
N ASP A 107 -13.39 -3.77 9.62
CA ASP A 107 -13.05 -3.56 8.23
C ASP A 107 -12.09 -4.63 7.72
N TYR A 108 -12.34 -5.05 6.49
CA TYR A 108 -11.59 -6.02 5.74
C TYR A 108 -11.33 -5.47 4.35
N GLN A 109 -10.23 -5.91 3.75
CA GLN A 109 -9.87 -5.53 2.40
C GLN A 109 -9.46 -6.77 1.62
N VAL A 110 -10.14 -7.03 0.51
CA VAL A 110 -9.79 -8.10 -0.42
C VAL A 110 -9.08 -7.47 -1.60
N ARG A 111 -7.82 -7.81 -1.80
CA ARG A 111 -7.00 -7.34 -2.93
C ARG A 111 -6.86 -8.45 -3.96
N TYR A 112 -6.81 -8.07 -5.22
CA TYR A 112 -6.56 -8.99 -6.33
C TYR A 112 -6.07 -8.21 -7.55
N PHE A 113 -5.40 -8.90 -8.46
CA PHE A 113 -5.13 -8.42 -9.80
C PHE A 113 -6.26 -8.82 -10.74
N ASP A 114 -6.72 -7.88 -11.58
CA ASP A 114 -7.87 -8.09 -12.47
C ASP A 114 -7.66 -9.23 -13.48
N ASP A 115 -6.42 -9.47 -13.89
CA ASP A 115 -6.02 -10.52 -14.82
C ASP A 115 -5.80 -11.89 -14.16
N GLN A 116 -5.56 -11.93 -12.84
CA GLN A 116 -5.14 -13.12 -12.09
C GLN A 116 -5.89 -13.32 -10.78
N VAL A 117 -7.22 -13.18 -10.79
CA VAL A 117 -8.04 -13.25 -9.57
C VAL A 117 -7.81 -14.55 -8.78
N ASP A 118 -7.79 -15.70 -9.44
CA ASP A 118 -7.69 -17.00 -8.74
C ASP A 118 -6.37 -17.19 -7.95
N THR A 119 -5.29 -16.55 -8.37
CA THR A 119 -3.94 -16.73 -7.77
C THR A 119 -3.46 -15.52 -6.97
N SER A 120 -4.09 -14.34 -7.16
CA SER A 120 -3.67 -13.09 -6.54
C SER A 120 -4.59 -12.59 -5.42
N VAL A 121 -5.67 -13.31 -5.13
CA VAL A 121 -6.58 -12.91 -4.06
C VAL A 121 -5.88 -12.96 -2.71
N GLU A 122 -5.83 -11.81 -2.05
CA GLU A 122 -5.29 -11.64 -0.72
C GLU A 122 -6.33 -10.94 0.15
N VAL A 123 -6.56 -11.47 1.36
CA VAL A 123 -7.51 -10.89 2.31
C VAL A 123 -6.74 -10.28 3.46
N TYR A 124 -7.13 -9.07 3.82
CA TYR A 124 -6.56 -8.31 4.93
C TYR A 124 -7.66 -7.92 5.90
N SER A 125 -7.33 -7.87 7.19
CA SER A 125 -8.18 -7.27 8.23
C SER A 125 -7.51 -6.03 8.78
N LEU A 126 -8.30 -4.98 9.03
CA LEU A 126 -7.81 -3.78 9.69
C LEU A 126 -7.62 -4.05 11.20
N GLU A 127 -6.39 -3.90 11.68
CA GLU A 127 -6.02 -3.99 13.09
C GLU A 127 -5.43 -2.65 13.56
N GLU A 128 -6.18 -1.94 14.40
CA GLU A 128 -5.91 -0.59 14.92
C GLU A 128 -5.72 0.50 13.85
N ILE A 129 -4.62 0.44 13.09
CA ILE A 129 -4.25 1.36 12.01
C ILE A 129 -3.57 0.67 10.82
N VAL A 130 -3.33 -0.65 10.89
CA VAL A 130 -2.59 -1.41 9.86
C VAL A 130 -3.43 -2.56 9.35
N TYR A 131 -3.36 -2.82 8.05
CA TYR A 131 -3.95 -4.00 7.43
C TYR A 131 -3.04 -5.22 7.62
N SER A 132 -3.52 -6.21 8.36
CA SER A 132 -2.84 -7.49 8.59
C SER A 132 -3.35 -8.53 7.59
N ARG A 133 -2.43 -9.17 6.85
CA ARG A 133 -2.77 -10.24 5.89
C ARG A 133 -3.31 -11.45 6.63
N MET A 134 -4.50 -11.90 6.25
CA MET A 134 -5.12 -13.11 6.76
C MET A 134 -4.80 -14.29 5.86
N ARG A 135 -4.51 -15.45 6.47
CA ARG A 135 -4.45 -16.72 5.74
C ARG A 135 -5.87 -17.23 5.57
N VAL A 136 -6.31 -17.30 4.32
CA VAL A 136 -7.65 -17.78 3.98
C VAL A 136 -7.56 -19.06 3.17
N LYS A 137 -8.45 -20.01 3.41
CA LYS A 137 -8.53 -21.26 2.63
C LYS A 137 -9.58 -21.15 1.53
N LYS A 138 -10.67 -20.44 1.81
CA LYS A 138 -11.81 -20.36 0.90
C LYS A 138 -12.41 -18.96 0.89
N ILE A 139 -12.65 -18.46 -0.31
CA ILE A 139 -13.37 -17.21 -0.54
C ILE A 139 -14.49 -17.43 -1.55
N GLU A 140 -15.69 -16.94 -1.24
CA GLU A 140 -16.88 -17.08 -2.07
C GLU A 140 -17.64 -15.77 -2.16
N TRP A 141 -18.22 -15.42 -3.31
CA TRP A 141 -19.08 -14.24 -3.47
C TRP A 141 -20.14 -14.44 -4.56
#